data_AF-A0A7Y7MBZ6-F1
#
_entry.id   AF-A0A7Y7MBZ6-F1
#
_cell.length_a   1.000
_cell.length_b   1.000
_cell.length_c   1.000
_cell.angle_alpha   90.00
_cell.angle_beta   90.00
_cell.angle_gamma   90.00
#
_symmetry.space_group_name_H-M   'P 1'
#
loop_
_entity.id
_entity.type
_entity.pdbx_description
1 polymer ?
#
loop_
_entity_poly.entity_id
_entity_poly.type
_entity_poly.pdbx_seq_one_letter_code
_entity_poly.pdbx_strand_id
1 'polypeptide(L)'
;MATDTITDFSVADGDVIDLSDLLEADEDADTLSSFLHFESDGEGGTNIEISVDGSNGSNITQEINLRDVDLTSGGDTDTQIIQSLLDSNSLKTNVDG
;
A
#
# COMPACT_ATOMS: atom_id res chain seq x y z
N MET A 1 -4.34 8.23 14.22
CA MET A 1 -4.60 7.12 13.31
C MET A 1 -5.92 7.38 12.63
N ALA A 2 -5.90 7.45 11.31
CA ALA A 2 -7.09 7.44 10.46
C ALA A 2 -7.22 6.03 9.86
N THR A 3 -8.43 5.50 9.81
CA THR A 3 -8.71 4.21 9.18
C THR A 3 -9.72 4.43 8.07
N ASP A 4 -9.35 4.06 6.86
CA ASP A 4 -10.18 4.15 5.67
C ASP A 4 -10.54 2.75 5.20
N THR A 5 -11.69 2.60 4.54
CA THR A 5 -12.14 1.31 4.01
C THR A 5 -12.59 1.50 2.57
N ILE A 6 -11.97 0.75 1.66
CA ILE A 6 -12.26 0.76 0.24
C ILE A 6 -12.88 -0.59 -0.11
N THR A 7 -14.08 -0.58 -0.67
CA THR A 7 -14.87 -1.80 -0.92
C THR A 7 -14.98 -2.20 -2.38
N ASP A 8 -14.42 -1.39 -3.29
CA ASP A 8 -14.56 -1.56 -4.74
C ASP A 8 -13.23 -1.26 -5.45
N PHE A 9 -12.11 -1.49 -4.76
CA PHE A 9 -10.79 -1.26 -5.34
C PHE A 9 -10.50 -2.33 -6.39
N SER A 10 -10.00 -1.93 -7.55
CA SER A 10 -9.68 -2.86 -8.62
C SER A 10 -8.44 -2.41 -9.40
N VAL A 11 -7.36 -3.18 -9.24
CA VAL A 11 -6.15 -3.06 -10.06
C VAL A 11 -6.47 -3.24 -11.55
N ALA A 12 -7.43 -4.11 -11.87
CA ALA A 12 -7.83 -4.39 -13.25
C ALA A 12 -8.61 -3.23 -13.90
N ASP A 13 -9.36 -2.47 -13.11
CA ASP A 13 -10.09 -1.29 -13.57
C ASP A 13 -9.21 -0.03 -13.62
N GLY A 14 -7.98 -0.12 -13.08
CA GLY A 14 -7.00 0.95 -13.08
C GLY A 14 -7.09 1.87 -11.86
N ASP A 15 -7.61 1.37 -10.74
CA ASP A 15 -7.59 2.12 -9.49
C ASP A 15 -6.15 2.31 -8.98
N VAL A 16 -5.92 3.48 -8.39
CA VAL A 16 -4.61 3.90 -7.91
C VAL A 16 -4.72 4.42 -6.49
N ILE A 17 -3.89 3.86 -5.61
CA ILE A 17 -3.66 4.39 -4.26
C ILE A 17 -2.62 5.50 -4.39
N ASP A 18 -3.06 6.75 -4.31
CA ASP A 18 -2.17 7.91 -4.35
C ASP A 18 -1.79 8.33 -2.92
N LEU A 19 -0.54 8.08 -2.55
CA LEU A 19 0.05 8.44 -1.26
C LEU A 19 1.05 9.58 -1.40
N SER A 20 1.13 10.25 -2.56
CA SER A 20 2.11 11.32 -2.80
C SER A 20 1.97 12.51 -1.85
N ASP A 21 0.75 12.77 -1.36
CA ASP A 21 0.49 13.84 -0.38
C ASP A 21 0.87 13.44 1.06
N LEU A 22 1.06 12.14 1.31
CA LEU A 22 1.33 11.59 2.64
C LEU A 22 2.79 11.15 2.81
N LEU A 23 3.37 10.55 1.76
CA LEU A 23 4.71 9.99 1.74
C LEU A 23 5.57 10.76 0.75
N GLU A 24 6.50 11.54 1.28
CA GLU A 24 7.61 12.15 0.53
C GLU A 24 8.75 11.13 0.34
N ALA A 25 8.44 10.00 -0.29
CA ALA A 25 9.40 8.93 -0.60
C ALA A 25 9.31 8.55 -2.08
N ASP A 26 10.48 8.28 -2.67
CA ASP A 26 10.60 7.80 -4.04
C ASP A 26 9.76 6.53 -4.28
N GLU A 27 9.30 6.35 -5.52
CA GLU A 27 8.57 5.15 -6.00
C GLU A 27 9.49 3.92 -6.11
N ASP A 28 10.13 3.56 -5.00
CA ASP A 28 11.07 2.46 -4.89
C ASP A 28 10.55 1.45 -3.85
N ALA A 29 10.38 0.19 -4.28
CA ALA A 29 9.74 -0.82 -3.45
C ALA A 29 10.50 -1.11 -2.16
N ASP A 30 11.84 -1.06 -2.17
CA ASP A 30 12.66 -1.26 -0.96
C ASP A 30 12.44 -0.10 0.02
N THR A 31 12.44 1.14 -0.49
CA THR A 31 12.18 2.32 0.33
C THR A 31 10.77 2.29 0.92
N LEU A 32 9.76 2.09 0.07
CA LEU A 32 8.36 2.07 0.45
C LEU A 32 8.01 0.92 1.40
N SER A 33 8.71 -0.21 1.33
CA SER A 33 8.50 -1.32 2.28
C SER A 33 8.75 -0.94 3.74
N SER A 34 9.53 0.13 4.00
CA SER A 34 9.73 0.65 5.36
C SER A 34 8.56 1.53 5.85
N PHE A 35 7.71 2.00 4.94
CA PHE A 35 6.57 2.88 5.24
C PHE A 35 5.23 2.16 5.12
N LEU A 36 5.13 1.21 4.19
CA LEU A 36 3.92 0.49 3.85
C LEU A 36 4.06 -0.97 4.29
N HIS A 37 3.10 -1.44 5.07
CA HIS A 37 2.98 -2.84 5.43
C HIS A 37 1.64 -3.39 4.92
N PHE A 38 1.69 -4.56 4.28
CA PHE A 38 0.53 -5.21 3.68
C PHE A 38 0.28 -6.52 4.40
N GLU A 39 -0.91 -6.64 4.97
CA GLU A 39 -1.37 -7.85 5.66
C GLU A 39 -2.68 -8.34 5.05
N SER A 40 -2.87 -9.65 4.94
CA SER A 40 -4.17 -10.20 4.55
C SER A 40 -5.15 -10.06 5.71
N ASP A 41 -6.39 -9.63 5.42
CA ASP A 41 -7.45 -9.60 6.44
C ASP A 41 -7.98 -11.02 6.81
N GLY A 42 -7.53 -12.05 6.09
CA GLY A 42 -7.96 -13.44 6.25
C GLY A 42 -9.35 -13.77 5.69
N GLU A 43 -10.08 -12.77 5.20
CA GLU A 43 -11.40 -12.89 4.56
C GLU A 43 -11.34 -12.66 3.04
N GLY A 44 -10.15 -12.40 2.49
CA GLY A 44 -9.90 -12.16 1.06
C GLY A 44 -9.70 -10.68 0.70
N GLY A 45 -9.63 -9.82 1.71
CA GLY A 45 -9.18 -8.44 1.63
C GLY A 45 -7.72 -8.27 2.06
N THR A 46 -7.28 -7.01 2.02
CA THR A 46 -5.92 -6.60 2.39
C THR A 46 -6.00 -5.39 3.31
N ASN A 47 -5.23 -5.43 4.38
CA ASN A 47 -5.01 -4.29 5.23
C ASN A 47 -3.66 -3.65 4.89
N ILE A 48 -3.68 -2.35 4.65
CA ILE A 48 -2.50 -1.57 4.29
C ILE A 48 -2.23 -0.59 5.43
N GLU A 49 -1.11 -0.78 6.12
CA GLU A 49 -0.70 0.07 7.21
C GLU A 49 0.38 1.05 6.73
N ILE A 50 0.17 2.35 6.99
CA ILE A 50 1.03 3.42 6.50
C ILE A 50 1.68 4.16 7.67
N SER A 51 3.01 4.10 7.70
CA SER A 51 3.87 4.74 8.71
C SER A 51 4.71 5.82 8.05
N VAL A 52 4.30 7.09 8.12
CA VAL A 52 5.03 8.22 7.49
C VAL A 52 6.42 8.48 8.07
N ASP A 53 6.71 7.92 9.23
CA ASP A 53 8.02 8.05 9.88
C ASP A 53 9.01 6.95 9.48
N GLY A 54 8.61 6.02 8.59
CA GLY A 54 9.45 4.91 8.15
C GLY A 54 9.72 3.88 9.22
N SER A 55 8.88 3.81 10.26
CA SER A 55 9.04 2.89 11.39
C SER A 55 8.59 1.45 11.09
N ASN A 56 8.42 1.06 9.81
CA ASN A 56 8.08 -0.28 9.37
C ASN A 56 6.86 -0.87 10.10
N GLY A 57 5.75 -0.13 10.12
CA GLY A 57 4.51 -0.52 10.79
C GLY A 57 4.47 -0.29 12.31
N SER A 58 5.53 0.22 12.95
CA SER A 58 5.47 0.49 14.41
C SER A 58 4.71 1.77 14.78
N ASN A 59 4.61 2.74 13.87
CA ASN A 59 3.93 4.01 14.12
C ASN A 59 2.98 4.33 12.96
N ILE A 60 1.98 3.47 12.85
CA ILE A 60 0.97 3.55 11.81
C ILE A 60 0.20 4.84 12.03
N THR A 61 0.21 5.70 11.02
CA THR A 61 -0.52 6.97 11.03
C THR A 61 -1.84 6.86 10.29
N GLN A 62 -1.90 5.99 9.29
CA GLN A 62 -3.08 5.67 8.52
C GLN A 62 -3.16 4.17 8.23
N GLU A 63 -4.37 3.65 8.16
CA GLU A 63 -4.68 2.27 7.84
C GLU A 63 -5.75 2.26 6.74
N ILE A 64 -5.56 1.45 5.70
CA ILE A 64 -6.51 1.32 4.59
C ILE A 64 -6.92 -0.15 4.50
N ASN A 65 -8.19 -0.41 4.72
CA ASN A 65 -8.79 -1.74 4.59
C ASN A 65 -9.37 -1.89 3.18
N LEU A 66 -8.77 -2.73 2.35
CA LEU A 66 -9.34 -3.14 1.07
C LEU A 66 -10.21 -4.39 1.27
N ARG A 67 -11.50 -4.27 1.00
CA ARG A 67 -12.44 -5.40 1.04
C ARG A 67 -12.54 -6.04 -0.33
N ASP A 68 -12.61 -7.37 -0.33
CA ASP A 68 -12.74 -8.20 -1.54
C ASP A 68 -11.54 -8.07 -2.51
N VAL A 69 -10.40 -7.58 -2.02
CA VAL A 69 -9.15 -7.48 -2.78
C VAL A 69 -7.97 -8.02 -1.98
N ASP A 70 -7.36 -9.06 -2.51
CA ASP A 70 -6.15 -9.65 -1.96
C ASP A 70 -4.90 -9.24 -2.77
N LEU A 71 -4.19 -8.21 -2.28
CA LEU A 71 -2.92 -7.77 -2.84
C LEU A 71 -1.75 -8.65 -2.37
N THR A 72 -1.91 -9.40 -1.29
CA THR A 72 -0.89 -10.33 -0.80
C THR A 72 -0.68 -11.51 -1.76
N SER A 73 -1.65 -11.76 -2.63
CA SER A 73 -1.47 -12.68 -3.76
C SER A 73 -0.37 -12.26 -4.76
N GLY A 74 0.03 -10.97 -4.74
CA GLY A 74 1.09 -10.42 -5.59
C GLY A 74 2.52 -10.68 -5.10
N GLY A 75 2.71 -11.15 -3.86
CA GLY A 75 4.04 -11.43 -3.31
C GLY A 75 4.03 -11.86 -1.84
N ASP A 76 5.07 -12.57 -1.41
CA ASP A 76 5.21 -13.05 -0.03
C ASP A 76 5.75 -11.95 0.91
N THR A 77 6.28 -10.85 0.36
CA THR A 77 6.83 -9.72 1.13
C THR A 77 6.24 -8.38 0.69
N ASP A 78 6.22 -7.41 1.60
CA ASP A 78 5.77 -6.03 1.34
C ASP A 78 6.43 -5.47 0.07
N THR A 79 7.75 -5.62 -0.05
CA THR A 79 8.51 -5.17 -1.23
C THR A 79 8.00 -5.79 -2.53
N GLN A 80 7.65 -7.08 -2.55
CA GLN A 80 7.13 -7.74 -3.76
C GLN A 80 5.71 -7.24 -4.09
N ILE A 81 4.86 -7.07 -3.09
CA ILE A 81 3.50 -6.55 -3.25
C ILE A 81 3.56 -5.12 -3.78
N ILE A 82 4.39 -4.26 -3.17
CA ILE A 82 4.62 -2.88 -3.59
C ILE A 82 5.12 -2.86 -5.03
N GLN A 83 6.13 -3.68 -5.36
CA GLN A 83 6.65 -3.75 -6.72
C GLN A 83 5.54 -4.14 -7.72
N SER A 84 4.71 -5.13 -7.39
CA SER A 84 3.58 -5.53 -8.22
C SER A 84 2.57 -4.39 -8.43
N LEU A 85 2.32 -3.58 -7.40
CA LEU A 85 1.43 -2.42 -7.48
C LEU A 85 2.02 -1.29 -8.33
N LEU A 86 3.31 -1.01 -8.18
CA LEU A 86 4.04 -0.05 -9.01
C LEU A 86 4.04 -0.49 -10.48
N ASP A 87 4.34 -1.77 -10.74
CA ASP A 87 4.31 -2.35 -12.08
C ASP A 87 2.91 -2.32 -12.70
N SER A 88 1.87 -2.46 -11.87
CA SER A 88 0.46 -2.35 -12.28
C SER A 88 -0.04 -0.90 -12.34
N ASN A 89 0.81 0.07 -11.98
CA ASN A 89 0.48 1.49 -11.90
C ASN A 89 -0.68 1.79 -10.93
N SER A 90 -0.90 0.93 -9.94
CA SER A 90 -1.97 1.02 -8.93
C SER A 90 -1.50 1.59 -7.58
N LEU A 91 -0.22 1.94 -7.47
CA LEU A 91 0.34 2.68 -6.34
C LEU A 91 1.11 3.88 -6.89
N LYS A 92 0.95 5.02 -6.23
CA LYS A 92 1.68 6.24 -6.57
C LYS A 92 2.17 6.92 -5.31
N THR A 93 3.44 7.31 -5.28
CA THR A 93 4.03 8.10 -4.18
C THR A 93 4.65 9.38 -4.73
N ASN A 94 5.26 10.19 -3.87
CA ASN A 94 5.87 11.42 -4.34
C ASN A 94 7.10 11.10 -5.19
N VAL A 95 6.94 11.23 -6.50
CA VAL A 95 8.06 11.24 -7.45
C VAL A 95 8.70 12.62 -7.42
N ASP A 96 9.77 12.79 -6.65
CA ASP A 96 10.65 13.93 -6.87
C ASP A 96 11.36 13.69 -8.22
N GLY A 97 10.81 14.28 -9.28
CA GLY A 97 11.39 14.30 -10.62
C GLY A 97 12.52 15.31 -10.76
#